data_AF-A0A839NDX7-F1
#
_entry.id   AF-A0A839NDX7-F1
#
_cell.length_a   1.000
_cell.length_b   1.000
_cell.length_c   1.000
_cell.angle_alpha   90.00
_cell.angle_beta   90.00
_cell.angle_gamma   90.00
#
_symmetry.space_group_name_H-M   'P 1'
#
loop_
_entity.id
_entity.type
_entity.pdbx_description
1 polymer ?
#
loop_
_entity_poly.entity_id
_entity_poly.type
_entity_poly.pdbx_seq_one_letter_code
_entity_poly.pdbx_strand_id
1 'polypeptide(L)' 'MEKLIKLVEKNKLANQPVDEFSMVIDDKQVVHGAIFVIKIEKKTFKLFIPEPHYKTIIEGETKPLIKTILKHPEVMLFM' A
#
# COMPACT_ATOMS: atom_id res chain seq x y z
N MET A 1 9.71 1.32 -8.39
CA MET A 1 8.78 2.31 -7.79
C MET A 1 8.44 3.48 -8.72
N GLU A 2 9.40 4.17 -9.34
CA GLU A 2 9.10 5.36 -10.17
C GLU A 2 8.04 5.17 -11.27
N LYS A 3 8.04 4.02 -11.97
CA LYS A 3 7.02 3.72 -13.00
C LYS A 3 5.60 3.68 -12.42
N LEU A 4 5.44 3.15 -11.21
CA LEU A 4 4.14 3.09 -10.54
C LEU A 4 3.67 4.49 -10.15
N ILE A 5 4.56 5.32 -9.62
CA ILE A 5 4.25 6.71 -9.25
C ILE A 5 3.73 7.48 -10.48
N LYS A 6 4.44 7.40 -11.61
CA LYS A 6 4.00 8.02 -12.87
C LYS A 6 2.64 7.51 -13.35
N LEU A 7 2.37 6.21 -13.20
CA LEU A 7 1.06 5.62 -13.56
C LEU A 7 -0.06 6.15 -12.66
N VAL A 8 0.19 6.27 -11.35
CA VAL A 8 -0.76 6.80 -10.37
C VAL A 8 -1.07 8.27 -10.63
N GLU A 9 -0.06 9.07 -10.95
CA GLU A 9 -0.24 10.48 -11.32
C GLU A 9 -1.01 10.63 -12.63
N LYS A 10 -0.62 9.88 -13.67
CA LYS A 10 -1.30 9.89 -14.99
C LYS A 10 -2.79 9.55 -14.87
N ASN A 11 -3.12 8.57 -14.04
CA ASN A 11 -4.51 8.13 -13.82
C ASN A 11 -5.22 8.91 -12.69
N LYS A 12 -4.58 9.93 -12.10
CA LYS A 12 -5.13 10.75 -10.99
C LYS A 12 -5.60 9.93 -9.78
N LEU A 13 -4.93 8.81 -9.52
CA LEU A 13 -5.29 7.86 -8.45
C LEU A 13 -4.69 8.24 -7.10
N ALA A 14 -3.78 9.21 -7.04
CA ALA A 14 -3.05 9.59 -5.83
C ALA A 14 -3.96 9.87 -4.61
N ASN A 15 -5.12 10.50 -4.83
CA ASN A 15 -6.09 10.83 -3.77
C ASN A 15 -7.18 9.77 -3.57
N GLN A 16 -7.11 8.63 -4.27
CA GLN A 16 -8.04 7.53 -4.05
C GLN A 16 -7.54 6.63 -2.92
N PRO A 17 -8.45 6.03 -2.14
CA PRO A 17 -8.08 4.96 -1.23
C PRO A 17 -7.56 3.76 -2.04
N VAL A 18 -6.76 2.93 -1.39
CA VAL A 18 -6.41 1.62 -1.95
C VAL A 18 -7.64 0.76 -2.20
N ASP A 19 -7.54 -0.15 -3.17
CA ASP A 19 -8.60 -1.11 -3.45
C ASP A 19 -8.82 -2.01 -2.23
N GLU A 20 -7.74 -2.62 -1.74
CA GLU A 20 -7.76 -3.60 -0.67
C GLU A 20 -6.46 -3.48 0.16
N PHE A 21 -6.51 -3.86 1.44
CA PHE A 21 -5.29 -4.05 2.22
C PHE A 21 -5.46 -5.24 3.17
N SER A 22 -4.34 -5.85 3.55
CA SER A 22 -4.33 -7.01 4.44
C SER A 22 -3.08 -7.00 5.31
N MET A 23 -3.20 -7.42 6.56
CA MET A 23 -2.05 -7.59 7.45
C MET A 23 -1.32 -8.88 7.08
N VAL A 24 0.01 -8.83 7.14
CA VAL A 24 0.88 -10.00 6.99
C VAL A 24 1.16 -10.53 8.38
N ILE A 25 0.60 -11.69 8.68
CA ILE A 25 0.68 -12.33 10.00
C ILE A 25 1.26 -13.73 9.81
N ASP A 26 2.19 -14.13 10.67
CA ASP A 26 2.75 -15.48 10.67
C ASP A 26 1.94 -16.49 11.51
N ASP A 27 2.37 -17.75 11.50
CA ASP A 27 1.74 -18.84 12.25
C ASP A 27 1.75 -18.63 13.78
N LYS A 28 2.62 -17.75 14.28
CA LYS A 28 2.72 -17.37 15.70
C LYS A 28 1.91 -16.13 16.03
N GLN A 29 1.07 -15.65 15.11
CA GLN A 29 0.27 -14.43 15.22
C GLN A 29 1.10 -13.14 15.33
N VAL A 30 2.35 -13.16 14.85
CA VAL A 30 3.20 -11.95 14.81
C VAL A 30 2.90 -11.20 13.52
N VAL A 31 2.61 -9.90 13.64
CA VAL A 31 2.34 -9.02 12.48
C VAL A 31 3.66 -8.51 11.92
N HIS A 32 3.97 -8.88 10.68
CA HIS A 32 5.18 -8.48 9.98
C HIS A 32 5.00 -7.20 9.15
N GLY A 33 3.76 -6.79 8.90
CA GLY A 33 3.46 -5.59 8.13
C GLY A 33 2.07 -5.62 7.51
N ALA A 34 1.87 -4.80 6.48
CA ALA A 34 0.63 -4.77 5.69
C ALA A 34 0.91 -4.72 4.18
N ILE A 35 0.08 -5.42 3.41
CA ILE A 35 0.03 -5.37 1.95
C ILE A 35 -1.14 -4.49 1.52
N PHE A 36 -0.89 -3.59 0.58
CA PHE A 36 -1.85 -2.69 -0.03
C PHE A 36 -1.97 -2.99 -1.52
N VAL A 37 -3.19 -3.15 -2.01
CA VAL A 37 -3.48 -3.49 -3.40
C VAL A 37 -3.95 -2.24 -4.12
N ILE A 38 -3.31 -1.96 -5.26
CA ILE A 38 -3.64 -0.85 -6.16
C ILE A 38 -3.90 -1.42 -7.55
N LYS A 39 -5.11 -1.25 -8.05
CA LYS A 39 -5.52 -1.65 -9.41
C LYS A 39 -5.45 -0.41 -10.31
N ILE A 40 -4.60 -0.48 -11.32
CA ILE A 40 -4.44 0.57 -12.33
C ILE A 40 -4.67 -0.05 -13.69
N GLU A 41 -5.75 0.35 -14.35
CA GLU A 41 -6.18 -0.20 -15.64
C GLU A 41 -6.32 -1.73 -15.59
N LYS A 42 -5.40 -2.48 -16.23
CA LYS A 42 -5.37 -3.96 -16.25
C LYS A 42 -4.25 -4.55 -15.39
N LYS A 43 -3.59 -3.74 -14.57
CA LYS A 43 -2.47 -4.15 -13.73
C LYS A 43 -2.82 -4.03 -12.26
N THR A 44 -2.41 -5.03 -11.49
CA THR A 44 -2.51 -5.00 -10.02
C THR A 44 -1.11 -4.84 -9.46
N PHE A 45 -0.93 -3.88 -8.57
CA PHE A 45 0.31 -3.64 -7.84
C PHE A 45 0.06 -3.91 -6.37
N LYS A 46 0.91 -4.73 -5.75
CA LYS A 46 0.90 -4.94 -4.31
C LYS A 46 2.05 -4.18 -3.70
N LEU A 47 1.77 -3.37 -2.69
CA LEU A 47 2.76 -2.62 -1.94
C LEU A 47 2.82 -3.17 -0.53
N PHE A 48 4.02 -3.40 -0.02
CA PHE A 48 4.25 -3.87 1.33
C PHE A 48 4.85 -2.75 2.16
N ILE A 49 4.37 -2.59 3.39
CA ILE A 49 5.01 -1.76 4.42
C ILE A 49 5.25 -2.65 5.65
N PRO A 50 6.48 -2.80 6.13
CA PRO A 50 6.80 -3.64 7.28
C PRO A 50 6.28 -3.07 8.61
N GLU A 51 6.22 -3.92 9.64
CA GLU A 51 6.11 -3.50 11.04
C GLU A 51 7.37 -2.69 11.45
N PRO A 52 7.26 -1.64 12.29
CA PRO A 52 6.04 -1.01 12.84
C PRO A 52 5.39 0.03 11.94
N HIS A 53 5.99 0.28 10.78
CA HIS A 53 5.71 1.43 9.95
C HIS A 53 4.31 1.45 9.33
N TYR A 54 3.70 0.29 9.08
CA TYR A 54 2.33 0.24 8.55
C TYR A 54 1.29 0.86 9.50
N LYS A 55 1.57 0.92 10.81
CA LYS A 55 0.63 1.40 11.83
C LYS A 55 0.29 2.89 11.65
N THR A 56 1.21 3.70 11.13
CA THR A 56 0.97 5.13 10.83
C THR A 56 0.16 5.36 9.55
N ILE A 57 -0.03 4.31 8.75
CA ILE A 57 -0.76 4.35 7.49
C ILE A 57 -2.19 3.87 7.70
N ILE A 58 -2.36 2.84 8.54
CA ILE A 58 -3.65 2.24 8.87
C ILE A 58 -4.11 2.80 10.21
N GLU A 59 -4.37 4.11 10.26
CA GLU A 59 -5.00 4.74 11.43
C GLU A 59 -6.52 4.86 11.22
N GLY A 60 -7.29 4.12 12.04
CA GLY A 60 -8.76 4.13 12.02
C GLY A 60 -9.39 3.17 10.99
N GLU A 61 -10.66 3.41 10.64
CA GLU A 61 -11.46 2.53 9.78
C GLU A 61 -11.39 2.90 8.28
N THR A 62 -10.60 3.91 7.93
CA THR A 62 -10.54 4.42 6.55
C THR A 62 -9.40 3.77 5.78
N LYS A 63 -9.69 3.32 4.54
CA LYS A 63 -8.65 2.83 3.65
C LYS A 63 -7.63 3.94 3.36
N PRO A 64 -6.32 3.69 3.53
CA PRO A 64 -5.30 4.69 3.28
C PRO A 64 -5.27 5.13 1.82
N LEU A 65 -4.92 6.40 1.60
CA LEU A 65 -4.78 6.95 0.26
C LEU A 65 -3.52 6.40 -0.41
N ILE A 66 -3.62 6.15 -1.72
CA ILE A 66 -2.51 5.63 -2.54
C ILE A 66 -1.27 6.53 -2.41
N LYS A 67 -1.43 7.86 -2.40
CA LYS A 67 -0.31 8.79 -2.22
C LYS A 67 0.40 8.64 -0.88
N THR A 68 -0.32 8.29 0.18
CA THR A 68 0.24 8.17 1.53
C THR A 68 1.15 6.96 1.59
N ILE A 69 0.74 5.86 0.97
CA ILE A 69 1.52 4.63 0.88
C ILE A 69 2.74 4.82 -0.01
N LEU A 70 2.59 5.41 -1.20
CA LEU A 70 3.70 5.59 -2.15
C LEU A 70 4.79 6.54 -1.66
N LYS A 71 4.45 7.47 -0.76
CA LYS A 71 5.41 8.40 -0.15
C LYS A 71 6.05 7.84 1.12
N HIS A 72 5.60 6.68 1.61
CA HIS A 72 6.16 6.10 2.81
C HIS A 72 7.58 5.57 2.52
N PRO A 73 8.59 5.90 3.33
CA PRO A 73 9.99 5.54 3.05
C PRO A 73 10.21 4.01 2.96
N GLU A 74 9.52 3.25 3.81
CA GLU A 74 9.64 1.78 3.87
C GLU A 74 8.72 1.04 2.90
N VAL A 75 8.06 1.73 1.97
CA VAL A 75 7.18 1.06 1.01
C VAL A 75 7.98 0.29 -0.02
N MET A 76 7.61 -0.97 -0.21
CA MET A 76 8.24 -1.88 -1.17
C MET A 76 7.21 -2.39 -2.16
N LEU A 77 7.61 -2.55 -3.42
CA LEU A 77 6.79 -3.23 -4.41
C LEU A 77 6.90 -4.73 -4.18
N PHE A 78 5.77 -5.36 -3.86
CA PHE A 78 5.65 -6.80 -3.71
C PHE A 78 5.10 -7.36 -5.04
N MET A 79 5.91 -8.14 -5.76
CA MET A 79 5.51 -8.75 -7.04
C MET A 79 4.93 -10.15 -6.82
#